data_AF-A0A1G4PCJ2-F1
#
_entry.id   AF-A0A1G4PCJ2-F1
#
_cell.length_a   1.000
_cell.length_b   1.000
_cell.length_c   1.000
_cell.angle_alpha   90.00
_cell.angle_beta   90.00
_cell.angle_gamma   90.00
#
_symmetry.space_group_name_H-M   'P 1'
#
loop_
_entity.id
_entity.type
_entity.pdbx_description
1 polymer ?
#
loop_
_entity_poly.entity_id
_entity_poly.type
_entity_poly.pdbx_seq_one_letter_code
_entity_poly.pdbx_strand_id
1 'polypeptide(L)'
;MKSEVLIKMGYPEWLIDKFSAFFLEIFENEDELESFFERVFKFDSEKKEPRRILNQIQQLISIADDIEVIRPARDPLRILFLRSYLAVISKLADLSNKEAGNFLNEYMCDEGKEHIKENFRLIFMEPVDQLEQDEWLSFEEKKSLLQFNLDNSAELFRSIRNDVVHDGNYYEMQIWARDKNSTWFSHCESNECIIGSLWRKNEFGMVTFHFETTMSYEKIRYFF
;
A
#
# COMPACT_ATOMS: atom_id res chain seq x y z
N MET A 1 -24.78 12.59 1.72
CA MET A 1 -25.54 13.00 0.51
C MET A 1 -25.77 11.76 -0.37
N LYS A 2 -26.83 11.69 -1.17
CA LYS A 2 -27.08 10.51 -2.05
C LYS A 2 -26.49 10.73 -3.43
N SER A 3 -25.59 9.86 -3.85
CA SER A 3 -25.01 9.93 -5.20
C SER A 3 -26.09 9.69 -6.27
N GLU A 4 -26.29 10.65 -7.16
CA GLU A 4 -27.23 10.55 -8.28
C GLU A 4 -26.77 9.51 -9.30
N VAL A 5 -25.46 9.35 -9.48
CA VAL A 5 -24.91 8.36 -10.40
C VAL A 5 -25.20 6.95 -9.91
N LEU A 6 -24.99 6.66 -8.62
CA LEU A 6 -25.26 5.34 -8.06
C LEU A 6 -26.76 4.99 -8.10
N ILE A 7 -27.64 5.99 -7.90
CA ILE A 7 -29.10 5.84 -8.09
C ILE A 7 -29.39 5.44 -9.55
N LYS A 8 -28.84 6.18 -10.52
CA LYS A 8 -29.01 5.88 -11.96
C LYS A 8 -28.48 4.49 -12.32
N MET A 9 -27.45 4.01 -11.63
CA MET A 9 -26.89 2.68 -11.82
C MET A 9 -27.68 1.54 -11.15
N GLY A 10 -28.73 1.88 -10.39
CA GLY A 10 -29.64 0.92 -9.76
C GLY A 10 -29.12 0.34 -8.44
N TYR A 11 -28.22 1.04 -7.74
CA TYR A 11 -27.79 0.62 -6.40
C TYR A 11 -28.95 0.78 -5.40
N PRO A 12 -29.16 -0.15 -4.46
CA PRO A 12 -30.15 0.03 -3.42
C PRO A 12 -29.72 1.12 -2.44
N GLU A 13 -30.68 1.90 -1.95
CA GLU A 13 -30.46 3.12 -1.16
C GLU A 13 -29.50 2.92 0.03
N TRP A 14 -29.70 1.86 0.80
CA TRP A 14 -28.83 1.53 1.95
C TRP A 14 -27.38 1.22 1.56
N LEU A 15 -27.15 0.77 0.32
CA LEU A 15 -25.81 0.50 -0.20
C LEU A 15 -25.20 1.78 -0.76
N ILE A 16 -25.98 2.68 -1.37
CA ILE A 16 -25.49 3.97 -1.86
C ILE A 16 -24.83 4.75 -0.74
N ASP A 17 -25.49 4.88 0.41
CA ASP A 17 -24.94 5.66 1.53
C ASP A 17 -23.62 5.07 2.05
N LYS A 18 -23.56 3.73 2.19
CA LYS A 18 -22.33 3.04 2.59
C LYS A 18 -21.21 3.17 1.56
N PHE A 19 -21.56 3.05 0.28
CA PHE A 19 -20.60 3.07 -0.82
C PHE A 19 -20.04 4.47 -1.04
N SER A 20 -20.90 5.49 -1.02
CA SER A 20 -20.49 6.90 -1.07
C SER A 20 -19.63 7.26 0.13
N ALA A 21 -20.02 6.87 1.36
CA ALA A 21 -19.20 7.14 2.54
C ALA A 21 -17.82 6.50 2.45
N PHE A 22 -17.74 5.24 2.00
CA PHE A 22 -16.47 4.53 1.82
C PHE A 22 -15.53 5.25 0.84
N PHE A 23 -16.01 5.63 -0.34
CA PHE A 23 -15.16 6.30 -1.32
C PHE A 23 -14.91 7.77 -0.99
N LEU A 24 -15.80 8.46 -0.25
CA LEU A 24 -15.61 9.86 0.14
C LEU A 24 -14.38 10.06 1.03
N GLU A 25 -13.94 9.04 1.78
CA GLU A 25 -12.69 9.12 2.56
C GLU A 25 -11.44 9.32 1.69
N ILE A 26 -11.58 9.13 0.38
CA ILE A 26 -10.52 9.09 -0.62
C ILE A 26 -10.51 10.35 -1.52
N PHE A 27 -11.62 11.08 -1.59
CA PHE A 27 -11.75 12.31 -2.40
C PHE A 27 -11.82 13.54 -1.49
N GLU A 28 -11.40 14.71 -1.98
CA GLU A 28 -11.39 15.92 -1.15
C GLU A 28 -12.82 16.36 -0.78
N ASN A 29 -13.77 16.10 -1.67
CA ASN A 29 -15.15 16.49 -1.51
C ASN A 29 -16.10 15.59 -2.31
N GLU A 30 -17.39 15.82 -2.06
CA GLU A 30 -18.49 15.08 -2.67
C GLU A 30 -18.60 15.29 -4.20
N ASP A 31 -18.22 16.45 -4.72
CA ASP A 31 -18.29 16.77 -6.16
C ASP A 31 -17.23 16.00 -6.97
N GLU A 32 -16.02 15.85 -6.41
CA GLU A 32 -14.96 15.01 -6.99
C GLU A 32 -15.35 13.54 -7.03
N LEU A 33 -15.95 13.05 -5.94
CA LEU A 33 -16.45 11.68 -5.86
C LEU A 33 -17.55 11.41 -6.92
N GLU A 34 -18.49 12.35 -7.08
CA GLU A 34 -19.51 12.25 -8.13
C GLU A 34 -18.88 12.23 -9.53
N SER A 35 -17.96 13.16 -9.79
CA SER A 35 -17.24 13.23 -11.06
C SER A 35 -16.43 11.95 -11.35
N PHE A 36 -15.91 11.29 -10.31
CA PHE A 36 -15.30 9.97 -10.43
C PHE A 36 -16.32 8.88 -10.79
N PHE A 37 -17.45 8.81 -10.09
CA PHE A 37 -18.50 7.84 -10.42
C PHE A 37 -19.04 8.04 -11.85
N GLU A 38 -19.28 9.27 -12.28
CA GLU A 38 -19.69 9.56 -13.67
C GLU A 38 -18.70 8.99 -14.68
N ARG A 39 -17.39 9.17 -14.45
CA ARG A 39 -16.33 8.63 -15.30
C ARG A 39 -16.33 7.12 -15.33
N VAL A 40 -16.43 6.47 -14.16
CA VAL A 40 -16.37 5.01 -14.05
C VAL A 40 -17.60 4.34 -14.67
N PHE A 41 -18.78 4.93 -14.46
CA PHE A 41 -20.05 4.36 -14.93
C PHE A 41 -20.48 4.85 -16.31
N LYS A 42 -19.69 5.69 -16.98
CA LYS A 42 -19.98 6.27 -18.31
C LYS A 42 -20.42 5.25 -19.35
N PHE A 43 -19.85 4.05 -19.32
CA PHE A 43 -20.14 2.96 -20.26
C PHE A 43 -20.76 1.73 -19.60
N ASP A 44 -21.34 1.88 -18.41
CA ASP A 44 -21.82 0.76 -17.62
C ASP A 44 -22.97 -0.01 -18.31
N SER A 45 -23.77 0.65 -19.16
CA SER A 45 -24.79 -0.02 -19.98
C SER A 45 -24.20 -1.03 -20.98
N GLU A 46 -22.95 -0.84 -21.38
CA GLU A 46 -22.26 -1.67 -22.38
C GLU A 46 -21.26 -2.63 -21.75
N LYS A 47 -20.56 -2.19 -20.71
CA LYS A 47 -19.51 -2.93 -20.01
C LYS A 47 -19.69 -2.82 -18.51
N LYS A 48 -20.03 -3.95 -17.86
CA LYS A 48 -20.22 -4.02 -16.40
C LYS A 48 -18.92 -4.19 -15.64
N GLU A 49 -17.79 -4.34 -16.33
CA GLU A 49 -16.47 -4.54 -15.75
C GLU A 49 -16.09 -3.44 -14.74
N PRO A 50 -16.21 -2.12 -15.03
CA PRO A 50 -15.83 -1.08 -14.09
C PRO A 50 -16.64 -1.11 -12.78
N ARG A 51 -17.94 -1.42 -12.86
CA ARG A 51 -18.82 -1.64 -11.71
C ARG A 51 -18.39 -2.84 -10.87
N ARG A 52 -18.13 -3.98 -11.52
CA ARG A 52 -17.69 -5.20 -10.83
C ARG A 52 -16.37 -4.96 -10.08
N ILE A 53 -15.48 -4.21 -10.73
CA ILE A 53 -14.20 -3.82 -10.21
C ILE A 53 -14.35 -2.93 -8.96
N LEU A 54 -15.17 -1.87 -9.01
CA LEU A 54 -15.44 -1.01 -7.84
C LEU A 54 -16.05 -1.77 -6.66
N ASN A 55 -16.98 -2.70 -6.93
CA ASN A 55 -17.57 -3.52 -5.87
C ASN A 55 -16.55 -4.49 -5.26
N GLN A 56 -15.68 -5.08 -6.09
CA GLN A 56 -14.60 -5.95 -5.61
C GLN A 56 -13.61 -5.17 -4.75
N ILE A 57 -13.26 -3.94 -5.13
CA ILE A 57 -12.42 -3.05 -4.34
C ILE A 57 -13.00 -2.85 -2.94
N GLN A 58 -14.26 -2.41 -2.86
CA GLN A 58 -14.91 -2.10 -1.60
C GLN A 58 -14.92 -3.34 -0.69
N GLN A 59 -15.22 -4.51 -1.26
CA GLN A 59 -15.20 -5.78 -0.53
C GLN A 59 -13.79 -6.17 -0.06
N LEU A 60 -12.77 -6.06 -0.91
CA LEU A 60 -11.40 -6.44 -0.55
C LEU A 60 -10.83 -5.54 0.55
N ILE A 61 -11.09 -4.24 0.49
CA ILE A 61 -10.68 -3.29 1.55
C ILE A 61 -11.48 -3.54 2.83
N SER A 62 -12.80 -3.75 2.74
CA SER A 62 -13.60 -4.10 3.94
C SER A 62 -13.11 -5.40 4.59
N ILE A 63 -12.73 -6.41 3.79
CA ILE A 63 -12.11 -7.64 4.29
C ILE A 63 -10.74 -7.36 4.91
N ALA A 64 -9.95 -6.44 4.34
CA ALA A 64 -8.68 -5.99 4.91
C ALA A 64 -8.84 -5.41 6.32
N ASP A 65 -9.90 -4.63 6.53
CA ASP A 65 -10.23 -4.04 7.82
C ASP A 65 -10.78 -5.09 8.80
N ASP A 66 -11.68 -5.95 8.33
CA ASP A 66 -12.23 -7.06 9.11
C ASP A 66 -11.15 -8.06 9.55
N ILE A 67 -10.11 -8.27 8.74
CA ILE A 67 -8.95 -9.10 9.10
C ILE A 67 -8.26 -8.60 10.36
N GLU A 68 -8.29 -7.32 10.67
CA GLU A 68 -7.71 -6.81 11.92
C GLU A 68 -8.51 -7.20 13.15
N VAL A 69 -9.83 -7.32 13.00
CA VAL A 69 -10.72 -7.80 14.05
C VAL A 69 -10.55 -9.31 14.23
N ILE A 70 -10.36 -10.05 13.14
CA ILE A 70 -10.28 -11.52 13.13
C ILE A 70 -8.87 -12.03 13.47
N ARG A 71 -7.82 -11.35 13.00
CA ARG A 71 -6.39 -11.66 13.15
C ARG A 71 -5.56 -10.36 13.22
N PRO A 72 -5.58 -9.67 14.37
CA PRO A 72 -4.87 -8.42 14.53
C PRO A 72 -3.37 -8.55 14.23
N ALA A 73 -2.80 -7.47 13.67
CA ALA A 73 -1.37 -7.31 13.42
C ALA A 73 -0.78 -8.21 12.32
N ARG A 74 -1.52 -8.39 11.23
CA ARG A 74 -1.13 -9.20 10.07
C ARG A 74 -1.29 -8.37 8.79
N ASP A 75 -0.31 -7.50 8.57
CA ASP A 75 -0.33 -6.47 7.52
C ASP A 75 -0.15 -6.98 6.07
N PRO A 76 0.40 -8.18 5.77
CA PRO A 76 0.58 -8.63 4.40
C PRO A 76 -0.72 -8.66 3.58
N LEU A 77 -1.82 -9.14 4.16
CA LEU A 77 -3.12 -9.14 3.49
C LEU A 77 -3.65 -7.73 3.23
N ARG A 78 -3.49 -6.82 4.19
CA ARG A 78 -3.86 -5.41 4.04
C ARG A 78 -3.08 -4.74 2.92
N ILE A 79 -1.77 -5.01 2.84
CA ILE A 79 -0.89 -4.50 1.79
C ILE A 79 -1.27 -5.11 0.43
N LEU A 80 -1.60 -6.40 0.37
CA LEU A 80 -2.11 -7.03 -0.85
C LEU A 80 -3.39 -6.34 -1.35
N PHE A 81 -4.36 -6.11 -0.48
CA PHE A 81 -5.63 -5.50 -0.88
C PHE A 81 -5.44 -4.04 -1.28
N LEU A 82 -4.62 -3.28 -0.57
CA LEU A 82 -4.24 -1.92 -0.94
C LEU A 82 -3.57 -1.88 -2.30
N ARG A 83 -2.57 -2.72 -2.56
CA ARG A 83 -1.92 -2.77 -3.88
C ARG A 83 -2.86 -3.22 -5.00
N SER A 84 -3.75 -4.18 -4.71
CA SER A 84 -4.75 -4.65 -5.67
C SER A 84 -5.73 -3.53 -6.02
N TYR A 85 -6.14 -2.75 -5.03
CA TYR A 85 -6.97 -1.56 -5.20
C TYR A 85 -6.30 -0.51 -6.10
N LEU A 86 -5.04 -0.15 -5.79
CA LEU A 86 -4.30 0.84 -6.56
C LEU A 86 -4.11 0.39 -8.02
N ALA A 87 -3.68 -0.86 -8.25
CA ALA A 87 -3.49 -1.38 -9.60
C ALA A 87 -4.78 -1.37 -10.43
N VAL A 88 -5.90 -1.63 -9.77
CA VAL A 88 -7.22 -1.58 -10.39
C VAL A 88 -7.60 -0.15 -10.78
N ILE A 89 -7.43 0.82 -9.88
CA ILE A 89 -7.76 2.22 -10.21
C ILE A 89 -6.83 2.74 -11.31
N SER A 90 -5.53 2.47 -11.24
CA SER A 90 -4.60 2.86 -12.30
C SER A 90 -5.07 2.34 -13.66
N LYS A 91 -5.56 1.10 -13.72
CA LYS A 91 -6.12 0.52 -14.94
C LYS A 91 -7.44 1.18 -15.38
N LEU A 92 -8.31 1.56 -14.45
CA LEU A 92 -9.54 2.30 -14.76
C LEU A 92 -9.26 3.73 -15.26
N ALA A 93 -8.18 4.34 -14.77
CA ALA A 93 -7.69 5.65 -15.19
C ALA A 93 -6.84 5.63 -16.47
N ASP A 94 -6.70 4.46 -17.11
CA ASP A 94 -5.88 4.23 -18.32
C ASP A 94 -4.39 4.59 -18.15
N LEU A 95 -3.86 4.41 -16.93
CA LEU A 95 -2.44 4.61 -16.62
C LEU A 95 -1.63 3.34 -16.94
N SER A 96 -0.40 3.52 -17.40
CA SER A 96 0.52 2.43 -17.70
C SER A 96 0.99 1.70 -16.43
N ASN A 97 1.42 0.43 -16.57
CA ASN A 97 1.97 -0.35 -15.45
C ASN A 97 3.19 0.30 -14.77
N LYS A 98 3.94 1.15 -15.50
CA LYS A 98 5.08 1.89 -14.96
C LYS A 98 4.61 3.03 -14.05
N GLU A 99 3.53 3.71 -14.43
CA GLU A 99 2.86 4.72 -13.61
C GLU A 99 2.19 4.07 -12.39
N ALA A 100 1.64 2.86 -12.53
CA ALA A 100 1.07 2.08 -11.41
C ALA A 100 2.09 1.73 -10.30
N GLY A 101 3.37 1.62 -10.62
CA GLY A 101 4.45 1.40 -9.64
C GLY A 101 4.76 2.65 -8.82
N ASN A 102 4.82 3.81 -9.47
CA ASN A 102 4.98 5.12 -8.83
C ASN A 102 3.68 5.60 -8.15
N PHE A 103 2.55 4.98 -8.46
CA PHE A 103 1.23 5.36 -8.00
C PHE A 103 1.10 5.41 -6.47
N LEU A 104 1.81 4.51 -5.77
CA LEU A 104 1.89 4.54 -4.30
C LEU A 104 2.51 5.84 -3.78
N ASN A 105 3.49 6.39 -4.51
CA ASN A 105 4.19 7.62 -4.16
C ASN A 105 3.52 8.87 -4.75
N GLU A 106 2.76 8.75 -5.84
CA GLU A 106 2.07 9.90 -6.44
C GLU A 106 0.78 10.23 -5.69
N TYR A 107 -0.02 9.21 -5.35
CA TYR A 107 -1.39 9.37 -4.86
C TYR A 107 -1.50 9.31 -3.33
N MET A 108 -0.46 8.93 -2.60
CA MET A 108 -0.46 9.07 -1.14
C MET A 108 -0.49 10.55 -0.76
N CYS A 109 -1.22 10.94 0.30
CA CYS A 109 -1.10 12.31 0.81
C CYS A 109 0.31 12.62 1.28
N ASP A 110 0.64 13.90 1.26
CA ASP A 110 1.88 14.41 1.84
C ASP A 110 2.01 14.10 3.32
N GLU A 111 0.90 14.12 4.09
CA GLU A 111 0.90 13.69 5.50
C GLU A 111 1.36 12.24 5.64
N GLY A 112 0.81 11.32 4.84
CA GLY A 112 1.19 9.91 4.85
C GLY A 112 2.63 9.69 4.39
N LYS A 113 3.07 10.44 3.37
CA LYS A 113 4.45 10.38 2.88
C LYS A 113 5.45 10.79 3.94
N GLU A 114 5.20 11.89 4.63
CA GLU A 114 6.06 12.36 5.71
C GLU A 114 6.00 11.42 6.91
N HIS A 115 4.81 10.90 7.22
CA HIS A 115 4.63 9.92 8.29
C HIS A 115 5.48 8.67 8.08
N ILE A 116 5.56 8.14 6.85
CA ILE A 116 6.44 6.99 6.53
C ILE A 116 7.90 7.31 6.79
N LYS A 117 8.39 8.46 6.30
CA LYS A 117 9.80 8.86 6.46
C LYS A 117 10.19 9.03 7.92
N GLU A 118 9.30 9.59 8.73
CA GLU A 118 9.59 9.91 10.12
C GLU A 118 9.48 8.68 11.05
N ASN A 119 8.60 7.73 10.71
CA ASN A 119 8.15 6.68 11.63
C ASN A 119 8.49 5.26 11.20
N PHE A 120 9.22 5.05 10.10
CA PHE A 120 9.66 3.73 9.67
C PHE A 120 11.14 3.76 9.30
N ARG A 121 11.95 2.86 9.89
CA ARG A 121 13.39 2.82 9.63
C ARG A 121 13.90 1.40 9.52
N LEU A 122 14.82 1.18 8.58
CA LEU A 122 15.64 -0.03 8.59
C LEU A 122 16.72 0.12 9.65
N ILE A 123 16.85 -0.86 10.53
CA ILE A 123 17.84 -0.86 11.61
C ILE A 123 19.06 -1.67 11.21
N PHE A 124 18.85 -2.87 10.65
CA PHE A 124 19.91 -3.75 10.20
C PHE A 124 19.38 -4.80 9.21
N MET A 125 20.29 -5.52 8.55
CA MET A 125 19.96 -6.64 7.66
C MET A 125 20.88 -7.82 7.95
N GLU A 126 20.40 -9.02 7.69
CA GLU A 126 21.16 -10.26 7.86
C GLU A 126 21.24 -11.04 6.54
N PRO A 127 22.41 -11.60 6.21
CA PRO A 127 23.67 -11.50 6.97
C PRO A 127 24.35 -10.12 6.89
N VAL A 128 24.87 -9.64 8.04
CA VAL A 128 25.47 -8.29 8.21
C VAL A 128 26.70 -8.07 7.31
N ASP A 129 27.44 -9.14 7.05
CA ASP A 129 28.65 -9.18 6.20
C ASP A 129 28.40 -8.63 4.79
N GLN A 130 27.14 -8.53 4.34
CA GLN A 130 26.77 -8.02 3.02
C GLN A 130 26.90 -6.49 2.88
N LEU A 131 26.80 -5.73 3.97
CA LEU A 131 27.07 -4.27 3.98
C LEU A 131 28.55 -3.95 4.23
N GLU A 132 29.28 -4.87 4.86
CA GLU A 132 30.68 -4.69 5.22
C GLU A 132 31.64 -4.97 4.06
N GLN A 133 31.24 -5.76 3.05
CA GLN A 133 32.06 -6.04 1.87
C GLN A 133 32.25 -4.86 0.91
N ASP A 134 31.46 -3.78 1.04
CA ASP A 134 31.70 -2.53 0.32
C ASP A 134 32.52 -1.57 1.18
N GLU A 135 33.85 -1.73 1.11
CA GLU A 135 34.85 -0.80 1.68
C GLU A 135 34.73 0.63 1.12
N TRP A 136 33.94 0.83 0.06
CA TRP A 136 33.76 2.09 -0.64
C TRP A 136 32.74 3.04 -0.02
N LEU A 137 31.88 2.55 0.87
CA LEU A 137 30.86 3.36 1.52
C LEU A 137 31.37 3.86 2.88
N SER A 138 31.40 5.18 3.03
CA SER A 138 31.63 5.84 4.30
C SER A 138 30.53 5.46 5.32
N PHE A 139 30.82 5.65 6.60
CA PHE A 139 29.85 5.45 7.67
C PHE A 139 28.59 6.31 7.47
N GLU A 140 28.74 7.56 7.04
CA GLU A 140 27.63 8.44 6.67
C GLU A 140 26.78 7.87 5.52
N GLU A 141 27.42 7.31 4.49
CA GLU A 141 26.71 6.69 3.37
C GLU A 141 25.95 5.45 3.84
N LYS A 142 26.58 4.58 4.65
CA LYS A 142 25.91 3.41 5.26
C LYS A 142 24.71 3.82 6.12
N LYS A 143 24.82 4.91 6.88
CA LYS A 143 23.71 5.47 7.66
C LYS A 143 22.60 6.06 6.77
N SER A 144 22.95 6.67 5.64
CA SER A 144 21.98 7.17 4.67
C SER A 144 21.26 6.03 3.92
N LEU A 145 21.91 4.89 3.71
CA LEU A 145 21.30 3.69 3.12
C LEU A 145 20.22 3.08 4.04
N LEU A 146 20.35 3.27 5.35
CA LEU A 146 19.35 2.89 6.35
C LEU A 146 18.21 3.91 6.46
N GLN A 147 18.33 5.11 5.88
CA GLN A 147 17.20 6.03 5.79
C GLN A 147 16.18 5.47 4.81
N PHE A 148 15.08 5.00 5.38
CA PHE A 148 13.94 4.56 4.62
C PHE A 148 13.32 5.75 3.88
N ASN A 149 13.13 5.61 2.58
CA ASN A 149 12.49 6.61 1.74
C ASN A 149 11.24 6.01 1.07
N LEU A 150 10.47 6.84 0.39
CA LEU A 150 9.22 6.41 -0.25
C LEU A 150 9.45 5.34 -1.34
N ASP A 151 10.56 5.39 -2.06
CA ASP A 151 10.89 4.39 -3.08
C ASP A 151 11.14 3.01 -2.43
N ASN A 152 11.87 2.97 -1.32
CA ASN A 152 12.08 1.76 -0.53
C ASN A 152 10.75 1.23 0.04
N SER A 153 9.80 2.12 0.37
CA SER A 153 8.47 1.72 0.85
C SER A 153 7.63 1.04 -0.23
N ALA A 154 7.71 1.52 -1.47
CA ALA A 154 7.00 0.94 -2.60
C ALA A 154 7.55 -0.47 -2.94
N GLU A 155 8.87 -0.64 -2.87
CA GLU A 155 9.54 -1.93 -3.05
C GLU A 155 9.23 -2.91 -1.91
N LEU A 156 9.24 -2.44 -0.66
CA LEU A 156 8.83 -3.22 0.50
C LEU A 156 7.41 -3.77 0.35
N PHE A 157 6.44 -2.89 0.01
CA PHE A 157 5.07 -3.32 -0.21
C PHE A 157 4.92 -4.25 -1.42
N ARG A 158 5.81 -4.13 -2.42
CA ARG A 158 5.84 -5.03 -3.59
C ARG A 158 6.27 -6.43 -3.17
N SER A 159 7.35 -6.52 -2.41
CA SER A 159 7.91 -7.75 -1.86
C SER A 159 6.85 -8.48 -1.01
N ILE A 160 6.22 -7.78 -0.08
CA ILE A 160 5.16 -8.34 0.78
C ILE A 160 3.98 -8.87 -0.03
N ARG A 161 3.53 -8.11 -1.03
CA ARG A 161 2.46 -8.57 -1.92
C ARG A 161 2.86 -9.87 -2.62
N ASN A 162 4.13 -10.01 -3.01
CA ASN A 162 4.62 -11.21 -3.66
C ASN A 162 4.62 -12.40 -2.70
N ASP A 163 5.09 -12.23 -1.46
CA ASP A 163 5.04 -13.28 -0.44
C ASP A 163 3.61 -13.76 -0.19
N VAL A 164 2.65 -12.85 -0.16
CA VAL A 164 1.22 -13.18 0.03
C VAL A 164 0.67 -13.98 -1.15
N VAL A 165 1.01 -13.59 -2.39
CA VAL A 165 0.41 -14.16 -3.61
C VAL A 165 1.11 -15.45 -4.04
N HIS A 166 2.42 -15.52 -3.89
CA HIS A 166 3.24 -16.63 -4.36
C HIS A 166 3.48 -17.67 -3.27
N ASP A 167 3.75 -17.22 -2.04
CA ASP A 167 4.14 -18.09 -0.93
C ASP A 167 3.01 -18.29 0.09
N GLY A 168 1.90 -17.57 -0.05
CA GLY A 168 0.77 -17.64 0.87
C GLY A 168 1.12 -17.09 2.26
N ASN A 169 2.13 -16.23 2.36
CA ASN A 169 2.53 -15.62 3.63
C ASN A 169 1.60 -14.45 3.97
N TYR A 170 0.48 -14.78 4.61
CA TYR A 170 -0.52 -13.80 4.99
C TYR A 170 -0.20 -13.07 6.29
N TYR A 171 0.87 -13.46 7.00
CA TYR A 171 0.93 -13.21 8.43
C TYR A 171 2.27 -12.72 8.97
N GLU A 172 3.42 -13.10 8.41
CA GLU A 172 4.68 -12.99 9.16
C GLU A 172 5.21 -11.55 9.32
N MET A 173 4.63 -10.58 8.62
CA MET A 173 5.09 -9.19 8.69
C MET A 173 4.16 -8.25 9.48
N GLN A 174 4.77 -7.33 10.21
CA GLN A 174 4.10 -6.21 10.85
C GLN A 174 4.77 -4.88 10.44
N ILE A 175 4.09 -4.08 9.64
CA ILE A 175 4.57 -2.77 9.21
C ILE A 175 4.06 -1.65 10.11
N TRP A 176 2.82 -1.77 10.60
CA TRP A 176 2.20 -0.73 11.39
C TRP A 176 2.45 -0.95 12.88
N ALA A 177 2.68 0.14 13.60
CA ALA A 177 2.70 0.14 15.05
C ALA A 177 1.29 -0.11 15.59
N ARG A 178 1.18 -0.88 16.68
CA ARG A 178 -0.13 -1.26 17.25
C ARG A 178 -0.69 -0.21 18.20
N ASP A 179 0.17 0.71 18.62
CA ASP A 179 -0.18 1.77 19.54
C ASP A 179 0.69 3.00 19.26
N LYS A 180 0.24 4.15 19.75
CA LYS A 180 0.87 5.45 19.49
C LYS A 180 2.08 5.74 20.38
N ASN A 181 2.39 4.86 21.34
CA ASN A 181 3.31 5.14 22.42
C ASN A 181 4.55 4.24 22.43
N SER A 182 4.59 3.22 21.56
CA SER A 182 5.63 2.20 21.55
C SER A 182 6.30 2.13 20.18
N THR A 183 7.62 1.93 20.20
CA THR A 183 8.38 1.52 19.01
C THR A 183 8.22 0.02 18.82
N TRP A 184 7.80 -0.39 17.62
CA TRP A 184 7.62 -1.79 17.25
C TRP A 184 8.78 -2.24 16.36
N PHE A 185 9.21 -3.48 16.56
CA PHE A 185 10.23 -4.11 15.73
C PHE A 185 9.57 -5.17 14.85
N SER A 186 9.93 -5.18 13.57
CA SER A 186 9.49 -6.21 12.62
C SER A 186 10.63 -6.60 11.72
N HIS A 187 10.47 -7.73 11.05
CA HIS A 187 11.37 -8.15 9.99
C HIS A 187 10.60 -8.64 8.77
N CYS A 188 11.29 -8.75 7.65
CA CYS A 188 10.86 -9.56 6.51
C CYS A 188 12.06 -10.25 5.88
N GLU A 189 11.81 -11.41 5.29
CA GLU A 189 12.79 -12.12 4.49
C GLU A 189 12.47 -11.89 3.02
N SER A 190 13.45 -11.48 2.24
CA SER A 190 13.26 -11.37 0.80
C SER A 190 14.56 -11.65 0.05
N ASN A 191 14.42 -12.28 -1.11
CA ASN A 191 15.47 -12.35 -2.11
C ASN A 191 15.36 -11.20 -3.14
N GLU A 192 14.36 -10.32 -2.95
CA GLU A 192 14.17 -9.13 -3.77
C GLU A 192 14.92 -7.92 -3.21
N CYS A 193 15.26 -6.97 -4.09
CA CYS A 193 15.90 -5.74 -3.68
C CYS A 193 14.85 -4.75 -3.14
N ILE A 194 14.76 -4.66 -1.81
CA ILE A 194 13.86 -3.72 -1.12
C ILE A 194 14.46 -2.30 -1.07
N ILE A 195 15.79 -2.20 -1.06
CA ILE A 195 16.50 -0.92 -0.95
C ILE A 195 17.25 -0.66 -2.25
N GLY A 196 16.74 0.25 -3.07
CA GLY A 196 17.24 0.50 -4.42
C GLY A 196 18.69 0.97 -4.50
N SER A 197 19.25 1.50 -3.41
CA SER A 197 20.67 1.86 -3.30
C SER A 197 21.59 0.67 -2.96
N LEU A 198 21.03 -0.48 -2.56
CA LEU A 198 21.72 -1.74 -2.29
C LEU A 198 21.63 -2.73 -3.46
N TRP A 199 21.34 -2.24 -4.67
CA TRP A 199 20.96 -3.01 -5.86
C TRP A 199 22.09 -3.83 -6.50
N ARG A 200 22.98 -4.42 -5.72
CA ARG A 200 23.82 -5.50 -6.24
C ARG A 200 22.95 -6.76 -6.34
N LYS A 201 22.19 -6.82 -7.45
CA LYS A 201 21.31 -7.91 -7.83
C LYS A 201 22.03 -9.27 -7.81
N ASN A 202 21.34 -10.27 -7.27
CA ASN A 202 21.48 -11.72 -7.56
C ASN A 202 22.62 -12.53 -6.93
N GLU A 203 23.51 -11.98 -6.12
CA GLU A 203 24.57 -12.80 -5.48
C GLU A 203 24.27 -13.22 -4.04
N PHE A 204 23.26 -12.62 -3.39
CA PHE A 204 23.17 -12.59 -1.92
C PHE A 204 22.17 -13.57 -1.28
N GLY A 205 21.42 -14.34 -2.07
CA GLY A 205 20.43 -15.29 -1.53
C GLY A 205 19.28 -14.58 -0.78
N MET A 206 18.74 -15.23 0.25
CA MET A 206 17.70 -14.66 1.11
C MET A 206 18.31 -13.66 2.09
N VAL A 207 17.71 -12.48 2.24
CA VAL A 207 18.12 -11.44 3.18
C VAL A 207 17.00 -11.17 4.17
N THR A 208 17.32 -11.09 5.46
CA THR A 208 16.37 -10.68 6.49
C THR A 208 16.58 -9.20 6.78
N PHE A 209 15.55 -8.38 6.53
CA PHE A 209 15.54 -6.95 6.81
C PHE A 209 14.84 -6.70 8.13
N HIS A 210 15.45 -5.93 9.03
CA HIS A 210 14.91 -5.63 10.36
C HIS A 210 14.59 -4.14 10.49
N PHE A 211 13.36 -3.84 10.90
CA PHE A 211 12.79 -2.50 10.91
C PHE A 211 12.31 -2.09 12.31
N GLU A 212 12.38 -0.78 12.59
CA GLU A 212 11.59 -0.13 13.64
C GLU A 212 10.45 0.67 13.02
N THR A 213 9.29 0.62 13.67
CA THR A 213 8.08 1.33 13.24
C THR A 213 7.33 1.94 14.42
N THR A 214 6.98 3.21 14.29
CA THR A 214 5.93 3.90 15.05
C THR A 214 4.77 4.32 14.14
N MET A 215 4.71 3.71 12.94
CA MET A 215 3.86 4.13 11.85
C MET A 215 2.39 3.75 12.09
N SER A 216 1.47 4.64 11.78
CA SER A 216 0.03 4.49 12.05
C SER A 216 -0.66 4.30 10.71
N TYR A 217 -1.46 3.24 10.57
CA TYR A 217 -2.14 2.94 9.31
C TYR A 217 -3.08 4.08 8.89
N GLU A 218 -3.77 4.71 9.85
CA GLU A 218 -4.77 5.77 9.63
C GLU A 218 -4.20 7.06 9.06
N LYS A 219 -2.87 7.21 9.11
CA LYS A 219 -2.13 8.32 8.51
C LYS A 219 -1.77 8.07 7.05
N ILE A 220 -1.92 6.84 6.56
CA ILE A 220 -1.64 6.47 5.18
C ILE A 220 -2.94 6.57 4.38
N ARG A 221 -3.17 7.74 3.78
CA ARG A 221 -4.33 7.99 2.91
C ARG A 221 -3.88 8.19 1.47
N TYR A 222 -4.75 7.82 0.54
CA TYR A 222 -4.54 7.98 -0.90
C TYR A 222 -5.63 8.88 -1.45
N PHE A 223 -5.26 9.86 -2.28
CA PHE A 223 -6.14 10.83 -2.95
C PHE A 223 -6.05 10.62 -4.45
N PHE A 224 -7.16 10.65 -5.18
CA PHE A 224 -7.24 10.36 -6.63
C PHE A 224 -7.78 11.51 -7.46
#